data_AF-A0A7G8WCK9-F1
#
_entry.id   AF-A0A7G8WCK9-F1
#
_cell.length_a   1.000
_cell.length_b   1.000
_cell.length_c   1.000
_cell.angle_alpha   90.00
_cell.angle_beta   90.00
_cell.angle_gamma   90.00
#
_symmetry.space_group_name_H-M   'P 1'
#
loop_
_entity.id
_entity.type
_entity.pdbx_description
1 polymer ?
#
loop_
_entity_poly.entity_id
_entity_poly.type
_entity_poly.pdbx_seq_one_letter_code
_entity_poly.pdbx_strand_id
1 'polypeptide(L)'
;MKLLITSTDAIYDKQKGGFFDGIIDTLEYFLSLSEEHEVVVISVHKQSLSKIPNSLKTLNLSQNKKLRMSPDLIKLISEKLEIVYEDFIVLGAKNSDMILAANAKILLLTADYAKSNNPNDSIYVDKYGIAIYDDKRLKYFFDHYLNIETPWFFFI
;
A
#
# COMPACT_ATOMS: atom_id res chain seq x y z
N MET A 1 -6.38 -11.83 0.25
CA MET A 1 -5.88 -10.57 -0.35
C MET A 1 -5.09 -9.75 0.66
N LYS A 2 -4.02 -9.06 0.23
CA LYS A 2 -3.18 -8.25 1.13
C LYS A 2 -2.95 -6.86 0.58
N LEU A 3 -3.09 -5.85 1.43
CA LEU A 3 -2.79 -4.48 1.08
C LEU A 3 -1.41 -4.10 1.61
N LEU A 4 -0.49 -3.80 0.70
CA LEU A 4 0.86 -3.34 1.01
C LEU A 4 0.90 -1.82 1.00
N ILE A 5 1.34 -1.24 2.12
CA ILE A 5 1.57 0.19 2.27
C ILE A 5 3.08 0.39 2.41
N THR A 6 3.77 0.56 1.29
CA THR A 6 5.25 0.57 1.23
C THR A 6 5.88 1.91 1.60
N SER A 7 5.07 2.89 1.94
CA SER A 7 5.46 4.17 2.51
C SER A 7 4.41 4.64 3.50
N THR A 8 4.83 4.98 4.73
CA THR A 8 3.92 5.55 5.74
C THR A 8 3.28 6.87 5.28
N ASP A 9 3.85 7.53 4.27
CA ASP A 9 3.30 8.74 3.68
C ASP A 9 1.92 8.53 3.05
N ALA A 10 1.54 7.28 2.71
CA ALA A 10 0.22 6.96 2.18
C ALA A 10 -0.88 6.98 3.26
N ILE A 11 -0.54 7.00 4.54
CA ILE A 11 -1.52 6.99 5.64
C ILE A 11 -1.31 8.14 6.63
N TYR A 12 -0.11 8.72 6.69
CA TYR A 12 0.25 9.78 7.62
C TYR A 12 0.41 11.13 6.91
N ASP A 13 -0.39 12.12 7.33
CA ASP A 13 -0.29 13.51 6.92
C ASP A 13 0.85 14.18 7.68
N LYS A 14 1.96 14.48 6.98
CA LYS A 14 3.12 15.14 7.59
C LYS A 14 2.86 16.60 7.94
N GLN A 15 1.93 17.25 7.24
CA GLN A 15 1.60 18.66 7.47
C GLN A 15 0.77 18.83 8.73
N LYS A 16 -0.22 17.95 8.92
CA LYS A 16 -1.10 17.96 10.12
C LYS A 16 -0.51 17.18 11.31
N GLY A 17 0.48 16.31 11.10
CA GLY A 17 1.10 15.52 12.16
C GLY A 17 0.24 14.36 12.65
N GLY A 18 -0.66 13.83 11.80
CA GLY A 18 -1.60 12.76 12.15
C GLY A 18 -1.89 11.84 10.95
N PHE A 19 -2.86 10.94 11.09
CA PHE A 19 -3.35 10.17 9.95
C PHE A 19 -4.27 11.01 9.06
N PHE A 20 -4.38 10.65 7.79
CA PHE A 20 -5.43 11.22 6.94
C PHE A 20 -6.81 10.86 7.48
N ASP A 21 -7.76 11.79 7.37
CA ASP A 21 -9.10 11.61 7.92
C ASP A 21 -9.77 10.35 7.35
N GLY A 22 -10.28 9.48 8.22
CA GLY A 22 -10.98 8.23 7.85
C GLY A 22 -10.10 7.09 7.30
N ILE A 23 -8.78 7.30 7.12
CA ILE A 23 -7.95 6.28 6.45
C ILE A 23 -7.77 5.02 7.30
N ILE A 24 -7.55 5.17 8.61
CA ILE A 24 -7.36 4.03 9.52
C ILE A 24 -8.65 3.21 9.59
N ASP A 25 -9.80 3.86 9.80
CA ASP A 25 -11.11 3.21 9.82
C ASP A 25 -11.38 2.43 8.53
N THR A 26 -10.95 2.96 7.39
CA THR A 26 -11.09 2.29 6.09
C THR A 26 -10.16 1.07 5.94
N LEU A 27 -8.95 1.12 6.51
CA LEU A 27 -8.04 -0.02 6.54
C LEU A 27 -8.54 -1.12 7.50
N GLU A 28 -9.09 -0.74 8.65
CA GLU A 28 -9.72 -1.68 9.58
C GLU A 28 -10.99 -2.29 8.99
N TYR A 29 -11.76 -1.51 8.22
CA TYR A 29 -12.86 -2.03 7.44
C TYR A 29 -12.41 -3.10 6.45
N PHE A 30 -11.32 -2.87 5.70
CA PHE A 30 -10.77 -3.89 4.79
C PHE A 30 -10.42 -5.20 5.51
N LEU A 31 -9.81 -5.11 6.69
CA LEU A 31 -9.52 -6.27 7.54
C LEU A 31 -10.80 -7.00 7.97
N SER A 32 -11.89 -6.27 8.24
CA SER A 32 -13.16 -6.87 8.66
C SER A 32 -13.92 -7.63 7.56
N LEU A 33 -13.56 -7.42 6.28
CA LEU A 33 -14.24 -8.06 5.15
C LEU A 33 -13.88 -9.55 4.98
N SER A 34 -12.74 -9.99 5.51
CA SER A 34 -12.31 -11.40 5.50
C SER A 34 -11.20 -11.64 6.51
N GLU A 35 -11.21 -12.81 7.17
CA GLU A 35 -10.13 -13.23 8.09
C GLU A 35 -8.78 -13.40 7.37
N GLU A 36 -8.78 -13.58 6.05
CA GLU A 36 -7.56 -13.68 5.25
C GLU A 36 -7.00 -12.32 4.84
N HIS A 37 -7.74 -11.23 5.05
CA HIS A 37 -7.27 -9.88 4.71
C HIS A 37 -6.21 -9.40 5.69
N GLU A 38 -5.22 -8.70 5.15
CA GLU A 38 -4.14 -8.14 5.95
C GLU A 38 -3.68 -6.82 5.35
N VAL A 39 -3.39 -5.87 6.22
CA VAL A 39 -2.76 -4.61 5.86
C VAL A 39 -1.36 -4.64 6.43
N VAL A 40 -0.37 -4.48 5.56
CA VAL A 40 1.05 -4.52 5.94
C VAL A 40 1.70 -3.17 5.62
N VAL A 41 2.04 -2.44 6.68
CA VAL A 41 2.74 -1.14 6.57
C VAL A 41 4.24 -1.36 6.65
N ILE A 42 4.93 -0.97 5.59
CA ILE A 42 6.35 -1.24 5.40
C ILE A 42 7.13 0.07 5.44
N SER A 43 8.21 0.09 6.21
CA SER A 43 9.13 1.22 6.22
C SER A 43 10.56 0.82 6.57
N VAL A 44 11.49 1.59 6.04
CA VAL A 44 12.91 1.50 6.41
C VAL A 44 13.23 2.32 7.67
N HIS A 45 12.29 3.16 8.13
CA HIS A 45 12.43 4.00 9.31
C HIS A 45 11.58 3.45 10.46
N LYS A 46 12.24 2.88 11.49
CA LYS A 46 11.55 2.30 12.66
C LYS A 46 10.65 3.30 13.37
N GLN A 47 11.07 4.56 13.46
CA GLN A 47 10.32 5.64 14.09
C GLN A 47 9.01 5.98 13.36
N SER A 48 8.94 5.77 12.04
CA SER A 48 7.68 5.96 11.30
C SER A 48 6.69 4.84 11.62
N LEU A 49 7.18 3.61 11.82
CA LEU A 49 6.34 2.46 12.15
C LEU A 49 5.78 2.51 13.57
N SER A 50 6.50 3.13 14.52
CA SER A 50 6.02 3.25 15.90
C SER A 50 4.80 4.14 16.05
N LYS A 51 4.42 4.89 15.01
CA LYS A 51 3.19 5.69 15.00
C LYS A 51 1.98 4.89 14.53
N ILE A 52 2.19 3.74 13.86
CA ILE A 52 1.13 2.95 13.22
C ILE A 52 0.34 2.19 14.30
N PRO A 53 -1.00 2.12 14.21
CA PRO A 53 -1.80 1.37 15.17
C PRO A 53 -1.43 -0.11 15.19
N ASN A 54 -1.48 -0.73 16.36
CA ASN A 54 -1.15 -2.15 16.55
C ASN A 54 -2.10 -3.10 15.81
N SER A 55 -3.29 -2.63 15.39
CA SER A 55 -4.23 -3.38 14.55
C SER A 55 -3.67 -3.66 13.16
N LEU A 56 -2.72 -2.86 12.68
CA LEU A 56 -2.07 -3.04 11.37
C LEU A 56 -0.72 -3.72 11.54
N LYS A 57 -0.42 -4.70 10.70
CA LYS A 57 0.89 -5.34 10.72
C LYS A 57 1.93 -4.36 10.20
N THR A 58 3.08 -4.30 10.87
CA THR A 58 4.21 -3.49 10.43
C THR A 58 5.40 -4.35 10.08
N LEU A 59 6.12 -3.97 9.02
CA LEU A 59 7.35 -4.63 8.61
C LEU A 59 8.48 -3.61 8.47
N ASN A 60 9.50 -3.75 9.32
CA ASN A 60 10.69 -2.94 9.23
C ASN A 60 11.70 -3.55 8.25
N LEU A 61 12.12 -2.76 7.27
CA LEU A 61 13.11 -3.15 6.25
C LEU A 61 14.36 -2.29 6.29
N SER A 62 14.73 -1.77 7.47
CA SER A 62 15.93 -0.94 7.63
C SER A 62 17.22 -1.63 7.16
N GLN A 63 17.30 -2.96 7.29
CA GLN A 63 18.44 -3.78 6.82
C GLN A 63 18.38 -4.07 5.31
N ASN A 64 17.24 -3.87 4.67
CA ASN A 64 16.97 -4.24 3.27
C ASN A 64 16.71 -3.01 2.38
N LYS A 65 17.23 -1.83 2.76
CA LYS A 65 16.99 -0.55 2.06
C LYS A 65 17.25 -0.61 0.54
N LYS A 66 18.26 -1.39 0.13
CA LYS A 66 18.66 -1.56 -1.27
C LYS A 66 17.59 -2.25 -2.13
N LEU A 67 16.65 -2.97 -1.51
CA LEU A 67 15.62 -3.73 -2.24
C LEU A 67 14.37 -2.91 -2.57
N ARG A 68 14.24 -1.65 -2.12
CA ARG A 68 12.95 -0.92 -2.16
C ARG A 68 12.30 -0.75 -3.53
N MET A 69 13.07 -0.85 -4.61
CA MET A 69 12.61 -0.79 -6.00
C MET A 69 12.82 -2.10 -6.76
N SER A 70 13.36 -3.12 -6.09
CA SER A 70 13.62 -4.44 -6.68
C SER A 70 12.39 -5.35 -6.52
N PRO A 71 12.09 -6.20 -7.52
CA PRO A 71 11.13 -7.30 -7.33
C PRO A 71 11.50 -8.23 -6.16
N ASP A 72 12.78 -8.30 -5.78
CA ASP A 72 13.23 -9.08 -4.61
C ASP A 72 12.59 -8.62 -3.30
N LEU A 73 12.14 -7.35 -3.23
CA LEU A 73 11.39 -6.88 -2.06
C LEU A 73 10.04 -7.59 -1.93
N ILE A 74 9.30 -7.75 -3.02
CA ILE A 74 8.04 -8.50 -3.00
C ILE A 74 8.29 -9.95 -2.64
N LYS A 75 9.34 -10.57 -3.19
CA LYS A 75 9.71 -11.94 -2.82
C LYS A 75 10.01 -12.06 -1.32
N LEU A 76 10.80 -11.15 -0.76
CA LEU A 76 11.11 -11.12 0.67
C LEU A 76 9.85 -10.91 1.53
N ILE A 77 8.93 -10.04 1.09
CA ILE A 77 7.65 -9.82 1.79
C ILE A 77 6.80 -11.09 1.72
N SER A 78 6.66 -11.68 0.54
CA SER A 78 5.95 -12.94 0.31
C SER A 78 6.48 -14.07 1.20
N GLU A 79 7.80 -14.25 1.27
CA GLU A 79 8.45 -15.23 2.16
C GLU A 79 8.19 -14.94 3.64
N LYS A 80 8.25 -13.67 4.07
CA LYS A 80 8.02 -13.29 5.47
C LYS A 80 6.56 -13.38 5.90
N LEU A 81 5.64 -13.23 4.96
CA LEU A 81 4.21 -13.28 5.24
C LEU A 81 3.60 -14.66 4.90
N GLU A 82 4.35 -15.53 4.23
CA GLU A 82 3.93 -16.85 3.74
C GLU A 82 2.75 -16.78 2.74
N ILE A 83 2.81 -15.84 1.77
CA ILE A 83 1.68 -15.53 0.86
C ILE A 83 2.12 -15.44 -0.60
N VAL A 84 1.23 -15.85 -1.50
CA VAL A 84 1.32 -15.78 -2.96
C VAL A 84 1.17 -14.31 -3.41
N TYR A 85 2.15 -13.76 -4.14
CA TYR A 85 2.23 -12.31 -4.40
C TYR A 85 1.13 -11.80 -5.35
N GLU A 86 0.50 -12.72 -6.06
CA GLU A 86 -0.65 -12.49 -6.95
C GLU A 86 -1.86 -11.89 -6.22
N ASP A 87 -1.94 -12.02 -4.90
CA ASP A 87 -3.02 -11.48 -4.05
C ASP A 87 -2.73 -10.11 -3.45
N PHE A 88 -1.65 -9.45 -3.88
CA PHE A 88 -1.25 -8.16 -3.34
C PHE A 88 -1.91 -6.99 -4.07
N ILE A 89 -2.14 -5.92 -3.32
CA ILE A 89 -2.45 -4.58 -3.83
C ILE A 89 -1.49 -3.62 -3.14
N VAL A 90 -0.93 -2.68 -3.88
CA VAL A 90 -0.09 -1.62 -3.31
C VAL A 90 -0.91 -0.34 -3.17
N LEU A 91 -0.99 0.23 -1.97
CA LEU A 91 -1.43 1.61 -1.76
C LEU A 91 -0.18 2.51 -1.67
N GLY A 92 0.16 3.14 -2.79
CA GLY A 92 1.40 3.87 -3.00
C GLY A 92 1.24 5.38 -2.85
N ALA A 93 2.31 6.04 -2.39
CA ALA A 93 2.39 7.49 -2.27
C ALA A 93 3.74 8.07 -2.76
N LYS A 94 4.61 7.21 -3.32
CA LYS A 94 5.95 7.56 -3.83
C LYS A 94 6.30 6.86 -5.14
N ASN A 95 7.27 7.42 -5.85
CA ASN A 95 7.85 6.79 -7.05
C ASN A 95 8.35 5.36 -6.82
N SER A 96 8.89 5.06 -5.63
CA SER A 96 9.34 3.71 -5.30
C SER A 96 8.21 2.69 -5.26
N ASP A 97 7.01 3.13 -4.86
CA ASP A 97 5.84 2.24 -4.75
C ASP A 97 5.32 1.90 -6.15
N MET A 98 5.31 2.89 -7.05
CA MET A 98 5.00 2.71 -8.47
C MET A 98 5.96 1.72 -9.14
N ILE A 99 7.27 1.90 -8.94
CA ILE A 99 8.29 1.02 -9.54
C ILE A 99 8.17 -0.41 -9.01
N LEU A 100 7.92 -0.55 -7.70
CA LEU A 100 7.69 -1.86 -7.09
C LEU A 100 6.47 -2.57 -7.69
N ALA A 101 5.33 -1.87 -7.75
CA ALA A 101 4.09 -2.42 -8.31
C ALA A 101 4.26 -2.84 -9.78
N ALA A 102 4.91 -2.00 -10.58
CA ALA A 102 5.20 -2.29 -11.99
C ALA A 102 6.12 -3.52 -12.15
N ASN A 103 7.24 -3.57 -11.42
CA ASN A 103 8.21 -4.67 -11.51
C ASN A 103 7.63 -6.00 -11.03
N ALA A 104 6.73 -5.96 -10.05
CA ALA A 104 6.08 -7.13 -9.50
C ALA A 104 4.77 -7.50 -10.21
N LYS A 105 4.32 -6.70 -11.18
CA LYS A 105 3.03 -6.85 -11.88
C LYS A 105 1.83 -6.89 -10.91
N ILE A 106 1.86 -6.04 -9.90
CA ILE A 106 0.85 -5.93 -8.85
C ILE A 106 0.01 -4.66 -9.07
N LEU A 107 -1.26 -4.69 -8.69
CA LEU A 107 -2.14 -3.53 -8.76
C LEU A 107 -1.62 -2.37 -7.89
N LEU A 108 -1.60 -1.17 -8.46
CA LEU A 108 -1.28 0.08 -7.77
C LEU A 108 -2.54 0.92 -7.55
N LEU A 109 -2.87 1.17 -6.29
CA LEU A 109 -3.75 2.26 -5.86
C LEU A 109 -2.88 3.45 -5.45
N THR A 110 -3.14 4.61 -6.03
CA THR A 110 -2.38 5.82 -5.70
C THR A 110 -3.14 6.63 -4.66
N ALA A 111 -2.51 6.86 -3.51
CA ALA A 111 -3.05 7.67 -2.43
C ALA A 111 -2.99 9.17 -2.81
N ASP A 112 -3.83 9.60 -3.75
CA ASP A 112 -3.88 10.98 -4.23
C ASP A 112 -4.22 11.98 -3.12
N TYR A 113 -4.98 11.56 -2.09
CA TYR A 113 -5.17 12.37 -0.87
C TYR A 113 -3.87 12.71 -0.14
N ALA A 114 -2.82 11.89 -0.33
CA ALA A 114 -1.49 12.07 0.27
C ALA A 114 -0.52 12.86 -0.61
N LYS A 115 -0.96 13.37 -1.77
CA LYS A 115 -0.12 14.12 -2.72
C LYS A 115 0.61 15.30 -2.06
N SER A 116 0.00 15.95 -1.08
CA SER A 116 0.60 17.06 -0.34
C SER A 116 1.92 16.70 0.36
N ASN A 117 2.15 15.41 0.67
CA ASN A 117 3.40 14.93 1.26
C ASN A 117 4.57 14.91 0.26
N ASN A 118 4.31 14.66 -1.03
CA ASN A 118 5.33 14.52 -2.08
C ASN A 118 4.77 14.99 -3.45
N PRO A 119 4.42 16.27 -3.64
CA PRO A 119 3.61 16.72 -4.78
C PRO A 119 4.27 16.56 -6.16
N ASN A 120 5.61 16.45 -6.18
CA ASN A 120 6.43 16.36 -7.38
C ASN A 120 6.78 14.92 -7.78
N ASP A 121 6.34 13.91 -7.01
CA ASP A 121 6.56 12.52 -7.39
C ASP A 121 5.77 12.19 -8.67
N SER A 122 6.43 11.49 -9.60
CA SER A 122 5.89 11.01 -10.88
C SER A 122 4.60 10.20 -10.72
N ILE A 123 4.45 9.48 -9.60
CA ILE A 123 3.19 8.76 -9.30
C ILE A 123 1.96 9.69 -9.42
N TYR A 124 2.11 10.98 -9.05
CA TYR A 124 1.05 11.99 -9.13
C TYR A 124 1.09 12.85 -10.40
N VAL A 125 2.30 13.18 -10.89
CA VAL A 125 2.48 14.05 -12.07
C VAL A 125 2.01 13.33 -13.33
N ASP A 126 2.43 12.08 -13.48
CA ASP A 126 2.16 11.24 -14.64
C ASP A 126 0.90 10.36 -14.43
N LYS A 127 0.29 10.45 -13.24
CA LYS A 127 -0.98 9.80 -12.86
C LYS A 127 -0.96 8.27 -13.00
N TYR A 128 0.04 7.63 -12.39
CA TYR A 128 0.14 6.17 -12.35
C TYR A 128 -0.87 5.58 -11.36
N GLY A 129 -1.36 4.37 -11.66
CA GLY A 129 -2.25 3.60 -10.78
C GLY A 129 -3.71 4.09 -10.77
N ILE A 130 -4.54 3.44 -9.96
CA ILE A 130 -5.92 3.87 -9.71
C ILE A 130 -5.89 4.93 -8.61
N ALA A 131 -6.19 6.17 -8.97
CA ALA A 131 -6.24 7.28 -8.01
C ALA A 131 -7.31 7.07 -6.93
N ILE A 132 -6.94 7.31 -5.68
CA ILE A 132 -7.78 7.32 -4.48
C ILE A 132 -7.71 8.71 -3.85
N TYR A 133 -8.81 9.46 -3.97
CA TYR A 133 -8.86 10.88 -3.56
C TYR A 133 -9.25 11.09 -2.09
N ASP A 134 -9.81 10.07 -1.45
CA ASP A 134 -10.27 10.10 -0.06
C ASP A 134 -10.48 8.67 0.47
N ASP A 135 -10.77 8.58 1.75
CA ASP A 135 -11.10 7.35 2.48
C ASP A 135 -12.34 6.66 1.90
N LYS A 136 -13.37 7.42 1.54
CA LYS A 136 -14.63 6.88 1.00
C LYS A 136 -14.42 6.14 -0.32
N ARG A 137 -13.58 6.68 -1.20
CA ARG A 137 -13.23 6.06 -2.48
C ARG A 137 -12.38 4.81 -2.29
N LEU A 138 -11.50 4.79 -1.29
CA LEU A 138 -10.76 3.59 -0.93
C LEU A 138 -11.70 2.49 -0.42
N LYS A 139 -12.63 2.87 0.46
CA LYS A 139 -13.65 1.95 0.98
C LYS A 139 -14.50 1.36 -0.14
N TYR A 140 -14.99 2.22 -1.05
CA TYR A 140 -15.72 1.79 -2.24
C TYR A 140 -14.89 0.82 -3.10
N PHE A 141 -13.60 1.10 -3.29
CA PHE A 141 -12.74 0.17 -4.01
C PHE A 141 -12.71 -1.21 -3.33
N PHE A 142 -12.56 -1.28 -2.00
CA PHE A 142 -12.59 -2.55 -1.27
C PHE A 142 -13.93 -3.28 -1.39
N ASP A 143 -15.05 -2.56 -1.32
CA ASP A 143 -16.40 -3.14 -1.47
C ASP A 143 -16.61 -3.82 -2.82
N HIS A 144 -16.00 -3.29 -3.88
CA HIS A 144 -16.26 -3.72 -5.25
C HIS A 144 -15.19 -4.62 -5.84
N TYR A 145 -13.92 -4.42 -5.48
CA TYR A 145 -12.81 -5.19 -6.03
C TYR A 145 -12.83 -6.67 -5.61
N LEU A 146 -13.29 -6.94 -4.38
CA LEU A 146 -13.41 -8.31 -3.86
C LEU A 146 -14.43 -9.18 -4.60
N ASN A 147 -15.32 -8.56 -5.39
CA ASN A 147 -16.33 -9.26 -6.18
C ASN A 147 -15.85 -9.63 -7.60
N ILE A 148 -14.59 -9.35 -7.94
CA ILE A 148 -14.03 -9.69 -9.26
C ILE A 148 -13.33 -11.05 -9.15
N GLU A 149 -13.97 -12.12 -9.66
CA GLU A 149 -13.48 -13.51 -9.60
C GLU A 149 -12.11 -13.75 -10.26
N THR A 150 -11.56 -12.80 -11.03
CA THR A 150 -10.20 -12.89 -11.58
C THR A 150 -9.75 -11.52 -12.11
N PRO A 151 -9.02 -10.71 -11.33
CA PRO A 151 -8.75 -9.33 -11.69
C PRO A 151 -7.43 -9.19 -12.46
N TRP A 152 -7.27 -9.83 -13.62
CA TRP A 152 -6.22 -9.50 -14.61
C TRP A 152 -4.83 -10.13 -14.45
N PHE A 153 -4.74 -11.47 -14.41
CA PHE A 153 -3.50 -12.15 -14.81
C PHE A 153 -3.46 -12.32 -16.33
N PHE A 154 -2.47 -11.70 -16.99
CA PHE A 154 -2.06 -12.12 -18.31
C PHE A 154 -1.30 -13.44 -18.17
N PHE A 155 -1.91 -14.55 -18.57
CA PHE A 155 -1.19 -15.81 -18.77
C PHE A 155 -0.05 -15.55 -19.76
N ILE A 156 1.19 -15.85 -19.35
CA ILE A 156 2.37 -15.88 -20.24
C ILE A 156 2.45 -17.27 -20.85
#